data_AF-A0A7N2QYA1-F1
#
_entry.id   AF-A0A7N2QYA1-F1
#
_cell.length_a   1.000
_cell.length_b   1.000
_cell.length_c   1.000
_cell.angle_alpha   90.00
_cell.angle_beta   90.00
_cell.angle_gamma   90.00
#
_symmetry.space_group_name_H-M   'P 1'
#
loop_
_entity.id
_entity.type
_entity.pdbx_description
1 polymer ?
#
loop_
_entity_poly.entity_id
_entity_poly.type
_entity_poly.pdbx_seq_one_letter_code
_entity_poly.pdbx_strand_id
1 'polypeptide(L)'
;MCLGISFALQVMQLTLATLLHAFEIATPANEPVDMTETAGQTNFKATPLEVHLTPRLNVQGFKRSVMGKHESEGTSVVSLY
;
A
#
# COMPACT_ATOMS: atom_id res chain seq x y z
N MET A 1 27.01 5.14 -9.57
CA MET A 1 25.94 4.79 -10.53
C MET A 1 25.30 3.50 -10.06
N CYS A 2 23.98 3.48 -9.82
CA CYS A 2 23.28 2.23 -9.47
C CYS A 2 22.84 1.52 -10.74
N LEU A 3 23.26 0.26 -10.92
CA LEU A 3 22.94 -0.56 -12.10
C LEU A 3 21.45 -0.88 -12.21
N GLY A 4 20.70 -0.76 -11.11
CA GLY A 4 19.28 -1.09 -11.04
C GLY A 4 18.31 0.06 -11.35
N ILE A 5 18.78 1.28 -11.63
CA ILE A 5 17.88 2.47 -11.72
C ILE A 5 16.79 2.27 -12.78
N SER A 6 17.15 1.86 -14.00
CA SER A 6 16.17 1.71 -15.08
C SER A 6 15.11 0.65 -14.76
N PHE A 7 15.53 -0.48 -14.16
CA PHE A 7 14.61 -1.54 -13.76
C PHE A 7 13.68 -1.09 -12.63
N ALA A 8 14.24 -0.45 -11.60
CA ALA A 8 13.47 0.07 -10.47
C ALA A 8 12.42 1.09 -10.92
N LEU A 9 12.76 1.97 -11.87
CA LEU A 9 11.80 2.93 -12.43
C LEU A 9 10.64 2.25 -13.16
N GLN A 10 10.91 1.24 -13.99
CA GLN A 10 9.86 0.51 -14.71
C GLN A 10 8.92 -0.24 -13.74
N VAL A 11 9.49 -0.93 -12.74
CA VAL A 11 8.72 -1.64 -11.72
C VAL A 11 7.90 -0.67 -10.87
N MET A 12 8.46 0.47 -10.49
CA MET A 12 7.76 1.49 -9.71
C MET A 12 6.58 2.08 -10.50
N GLN A 13 6.78 2.41 -11.78
CA GLN A 13 5.71 2.90 -12.65
C GLN A 13 4.57 1.89 -12.78
N LEU A 14 4.88 0.62 -13.05
CA LEU A 14 3.88 -0.42 -13.19
C LEU A 14 3.14 -0.68 -11.86
N THR A 15 3.88 -0.74 -10.76
CA THR A 15 3.32 -0.95 -9.41
C THR A 15 2.36 0.17 -9.04
N LEU A 16 2.78 1.43 -9.21
CA LEU A 16 1.95 2.60 -8.90
C LEU A 16 0.72 2.67 -9.80
N ALA A 17 0.88 2.46 -11.11
CA ALA A 17 -0.25 2.47 -12.05
C ALA A 17 -1.28 1.39 -11.68
N THR A 18 -0.82 0.18 -11.36
CA THR A 18 -1.69 -0.94 -10.99
C THR A 18 -2.40 -0.68 -9.65
N LEU A 19 -1.67 -0.22 -8.63
CA LEU A 19 -2.23 0.06 -7.31
C LEU A 19 -3.28 1.17 -7.36
N LEU A 20 -2.94 2.32 -7.96
CA LEU A 20 -3.84 3.47 -8.01
C LEU A 20 -5.06 3.21 -8.90
N HIS A 21 -4.92 2.39 -9.93
CA HIS A 21 -6.02 2.00 -10.79
C HIS A 21 -6.96 0.98 -10.12
N ALA A 22 -6.42 0.04 -9.34
CA ALA A 22 -7.21 -1.04 -8.75
C ALA A 22 -7.87 -0.66 -7.43
N PHE A 23 -7.31 0.28 -6.66
CA PHE A 23 -7.74 0.57 -5.29
C PHE A 23 -8.01 2.06 -5.04
N GLU A 24 -8.97 2.33 -4.16
CA GLU A 24 -9.02 3.54 -3.35
C GLU A 24 -8.13 3.32 -2.12
N ILE A 25 -7.33 4.33 -1.78
CA ILE A 25 -6.36 4.28 -0.67
C ILE A 25 -6.69 5.42 0.30
N ALA A 26 -6.94 5.10 1.57
CA ALA A 26 -7.25 6.07 2.61
C ALA A 26 -6.52 5.74 3.92
N THR A 27 -6.33 6.73 4.79
CA THR A 27 -5.85 6.48 6.16
C THR A 27 -7.02 6.07 7.06
N PRO A 28 -6.77 5.26 8.11
CA PRO A 28 -7.76 5.00 9.14
C PRO A 28 -8.31 6.33 9.68
N ALA A 29 -9.64 6.46 9.72
CA ALA A 29 -10.31 7.69 10.19
C ALA A 29 -9.88 9.01 9.52
N ASN A 30 -9.25 8.97 8.34
CA ASN A 30 -8.70 10.13 7.65
C ASN A 30 -7.68 10.93 8.50
N GLU A 31 -6.95 10.23 9.37
CA GLU A 31 -5.97 10.82 10.28
C GLU A 31 -4.68 11.24 9.55
N PRO A 32 -3.93 12.22 10.09
CA PRO A 32 -2.62 12.60 9.57
C PRO A 32 -1.61 11.46 9.65
N VAL A 33 -0.83 11.27 8.59
CA VAL A 33 0.25 10.29 8.57
C VAL A 33 1.47 10.82 9.34
N ASP A 34 1.89 10.10 10.38
CA ASP A 34 3.21 10.32 11.00
C ASP A 34 4.32 10.08 9.97
N MET A 35 5.18 11.05 9.69
CA MET A 35 6.26 10.91 8.71
C MET A 35 7.64 10.78 9.38
N THR A 36 7.66 10.51 10.69
CA THR A 36 8.91 10.32 11.43
C THR A 36 9.66 9.09 10.88
N GLU A 37 10.92 9.27 10.50
CA GLU A 37 11.76 8.20 9.96
C GLU A 37 12.56 7.46 11.05
N THR A 38 12.94 6.22 10.75
CA THR A 38 13.95 5.47 11.50
C THR A 38 15.32 5.61 10.82
N ALA A 39 16.40 5.65 11.60
CA ALA A 39 17.76 5.70 11.05
C ALA A 39 18.04 4.53 10.09
N GLY A 40 18.50 4.83 8.87
CA GLY A 40 18.81 3.82 7.86
C GLY A 40 19.19 4.41 6.50
N GLN A 41 19.50 3.54 5.54
CA GLN A 41 19.81 3.94 4.15
C GLN A 41 18.55 4.12 3.29
N THR A 42 17.40 3.67 3.78
CA THR A 42 16.08 3.75 3.13
C THR A 42 15.10 4.45 4.07
N ASN A 43 14.05 5.05 3.50
CA ASN A 43 13.04 5.81 4.25
C ASN A 43 12.05 4.90 5.00
N PHE A 44 12.53 4.14 5.98
CA PHE A 44 11.67 3.38 6.88
C PHE A 44 11.00 4.30 7.89
N LYS A 45 9.72 4.03 8.19
CA LYS A 45 8.98 4.83 9.16
C LYS A 45 9.32 4.41 10.60
N ALA A 46 9.21 5.33 11.55
CA ALA A 46 9.40 5.05 12.98
C ALA A 46 8.29 4.18 13.56
N THR A 47 7.11 4.27 12.97
CA THR A 47 5.90 3.52 13.33
C THR A 47 5.28 2.90 12.07
N PRO A 48 4.62 1.74 12.16
CA PRO A 48 3.93 1.18 11.00
C PRO A 48 2.88 2.16 10.45
N LEU A 49 2.77 2.25 9.13
CA LEU A 49 1.73 3.01 8.43
C LEU A 49 0.54 2.09 8.15
N GLU A 50 -0.57 2.34 8.84
CA GLU A 50 -1.84 1.69 8.56
C GLU A 50 -2.56 2.40 7.41
N VAL A 51 -3.04 1.63 6.43
CA VAL A 51 -3.83 2.13 5.29
C VAL A 51 -5.03 1.25 5.01
N HIS A 52 -6.13 1.86 4.57
CA HIS A 52 -7.31 1.18 4.08
C HIS A 52 -7.23 1.06 2.56
N LEU A 53 -7.33 -0.16 2.04
CA LEU A 53 -7.43 -0.45 0.62
C LEU A 53 -8.83 -0.95 0.30
N THR A 54 -9.53 -0.21 -0.57
CA THR A 54 -10.86 -0.60 -1.06
C THR A 54 -10.79 -0.84 -2.56
N PRO A 55 -11.12 -2.03 -3.08
CA PRO A 55 -11.11 -2.28 -4.53
C PRO A 55 -12.08 -1.35 -5.28
N ARG A 56 -11.64 -0.74 -6.39
CA ARG A 56 -12.49 0.08 -7.28
C ARG A 56 -13.40 -0.75 -8.18
N LEU A 57 -13.04 -2.01 -8.42
CA LEU A 57 -13.79 -2.96 -9.24
C LEU A 57 -14.62 -3.89 -8.35
N ASN A 58 -15.76 -4.33 -8.88
CA ASN A 58 -16.66 -5.24 -8.18
C ASN A 58 -15.96 -6.54 -7.73
N VAL A 59 -16.11 -6.85 -6.45
CA VAL A 59 -15.40 -7.91 -5.68
C VAL A 59 -15.55 -9.33 -6.26
N GLN A 60 -16.37 -9.54 -7.30
CA GLN A 60 -16.53 -10.85 -7.94
C GLN A 60 -15.20 -11.38 -8.54
N GLY A 61 -14.26 -10.51 -8.92
CA GLY A 61 -12.94 -10.89 -9.46
C GLY A 61 -11.78 -10.96 -8.45
N PHE A 62 -11.89 -10.36 -7.26
CA PHE A 62 -10.80 -10.26 -6.28
C PHE A 62 -10.90 -11.30 -5.13
N LYS A 63 -11.81 -12.27 -5.24
CA LYS A 63 -11.90 -13.36 -4.26
C LYS A 63 -10.83 -14.43 -4.51
N ARG A 64 -9.61 -14.22 -4.00
CA ARG A 64 -8.63 -15.26 -3.58
C ARG A 64 -7.27 -14.60 -3.31
N SER A 65 -6.95 -14.31 -2.03
CA SER A 65 -5.68 -14.77 -1.41
C SER A 65 -5.33 -14.15 -0.05
N VAL A 66 -5.92 -13.04 0.39
CA VAL A 66 -5.47 -12.41 1.65
C VAL A 66 -6.30 -12.91 2.84
N MET A 67 -5.94 -14.09 3.33
CA MET A 67 -6.43 -14.67 4.56
C MET A 67 -5.76 -13.98 5.76
N GLY A 68 -6.55 -13.20 6.51
CA GLY A 68 -6.26 -12.91 7.92
C GLY A 68 -6.11 -11.44 8.31
N LYS A 69 -7.24 -10.71 8.41
CA LYS A 69 -7.71 -10.06 9.65
C LYS A 69 -8.90 -9.13 9.35
N HIS A 70 -9.98 -9.38 10.10
CA HIS A 70 -11.17 -8.54 10.33
C HIS A 70 -11.71 -7.78 9.11
N GLU A 71 -12.42 -8.50 8.24
CA GLU A 71 -13.13 -7.93 7.10
C GLU A 71 -14.49 -7.37 7.55
N SER A 72 -14.59 -6.05 7.64
CA SER A 72 -15.86 -5.34 7.63
C SER A 72 -15.97 -4.59 6.30
N GLU A 73 -16.93 -5.00 5.47
CA GLU A 73 -17.38 -4.28 4.27
C GLU A 73 -16.40 -4.16 3.08
N GLY A 74 -15.56 -5.17 2.85
CA GLY A 74 -14.73 -5.24 1.62
C GLY A 74 -13.57 -4.24 1.56
N THR A 75 -13.27 -3.59 2.69
CA THR A 75 -12.08 -2.76 2.89
C THR A 75 -11.07 -3.53 3.73
N SER A 76 -9.84 -3.65 3.25
CA SER A 76 -8.75 -4.32 3.97
C SER A 76 -7.82 -3.28 4.60
N VAL A 77 -7.48 -3.47 5.87
CA VAL A 77 -6.43 -2.67 6.55
C VAL A 77 -5.08 -3.34 6.33
N VAL A 78 -4.11 -2.59 5.80
CA VAL A 78 -2.75 -3.04 5.55
C VAL A 78 -1.78 -2.21 6.37
N SER A 79 -0.92 -2.90 7.11
CA SER A 79 0.17 -2.30 7.88
C SER A 79 1.47 -2.35 7.07
N LEU A 80 2.03 -1.18 6.79
CA LEU A 80 3.29 -1.00 6.05
C LEU A 80 4.40 -0.61 7.03
N TYR A 81 5.56 -1.25 6.96
CA TYR A 81 6.72 -0.99 7.83
C TYR A 81 7.82 -0.19 7.11
#